data_AF-A0A4S0QRE6-F1
#
_entry.id   AF-A0A4S0QRE6-F1
#
_cell.length_a   1.000
_cell.length_b   1.000
_cell.length_c   1.000
_cell.angle_alpha   90.00
_cell.angle_beta   90.00
_cell.angle_gamma   90.00
#
_symmetry.space_group_name_H-M   'P 1'
#
loop_
_entity.id
_entity.type
_entity.pdbx_description
1 polymer ?
#
loop_
_entity_poly.entity_id
_entity_poly.type
_entity_poly.pdbx_seq_one_letter_code
_entity_poly.pdbx_strand_id
1 'polypeptide(L)'
;RDQGAADVTIGRDLAEIDQRDELSWFDAAIVDLMLGGASTLDFAGRLRSAGVPFVFASGYSDAEEIESSFPEVRLVAKPYSGEDLIGAVAVACGRAKAA
;
A
#
# COMPACT_ATOMS: atom_id res chain seq x y z
N ARG A 1 -8.44 -7.80 11.99
CA ARG A 1 -9.34 -7.31 13.06
C ARG A 1 -8.58 -7.13 14.39
N ASP A 2 -7.59 -7.98 14.68
CA ASP A 2 -6.79 -7.90 15.93
C ASP A 2 -5.98 -6.61 16.12
N GLN A 3 -5.76 -5.85 15.04
CA GLN A 3 -4.96 -4.62 15.03
C GLN A 3 -5.81 -3.37 14.68
N GLY A 4 -7.12 -3.43 14.87
CA GLY A 4 -8.00 -2.25 14.80
C GLY A 4 -8.65 -1.95 13.43
N ALA A 5 -8.30 -2.66 12.36
CA ALA A 5 -9.01 -2.53 11.09
C ALA A 5 -10.47 -3.04 11.21
N ALA A 6 -11.43 -2.16 10.90
CA ALA A 6 -12.86 -2.45 10.95
C ALA A 6 -13.30 -3.36 9.80
N ASP A 7 -12.80 -3.08 8.59
CA ASP A 7 -12.97 -3.90 7.38
C ASP A 7 -11.60 -4.17 6.75
N VAL A 8 -11.46 -5.34 6.12
CA VAL A 8 -10.23 -5.71 5.39
C VAL A 8 -10.65 -6.41 4.10
N THR A 9 -10.29 -5.82 2.97
CA THR A 9 -10.44 -6.42 1.65
C THR A 9 -9.08 -6.87 1.12
N ILE A 10 -9.00 -8.08 0.57
CA ILE A 10 -7.79 -8.65 -0.03
C ILE A 10 -8.06 -8.85 -1.52
N GLY A 11 -7.32 -8.15 -2.38
CA GLY A 11 -7.26 -8.41 -3.81
C GLY A 11 -5.99 -9.16 -4.16
N ARG A 12 -6.08 -10.19 -5.01
CA ARG A 12 -4.91 -11.01 -5.42
C ARG A 12 -4.36 -10.63 -6.79
N ASP A 13 -5.08 -9.78 -7.50
CA ASP A 13 -4.69 -9.15 -8.75
C ASP A 13 -5.36 -7.77 -8.88
N LEU A 14 -4.84 -6.94 -9.79
CA LEU A 14 -5.36 -5.60 -10.00
C LEU A 14 -6.76 -5.59 -10.62
N ALA A 15 -7.16 -6.64 -11.35
CA ALA A 15 -8.47 -6.69 -12.01
C ALA A 15 -9.61 -6.88 -11.00
N GLU A 16 -9.37 -7.58 -9.89
CA GLU A 16 -10.32 -7.67 -8.77
C GLU A 16 -10.55 -6.31 -8.07
N ILE A 17 -9.54 -5.44 -8.08
CA ILE A 17 -9.58 -4.15 -7.39
C ILE A 17 -10.18 -3.06 -8.29
N ASP A 18 -9.83 -3.04 -9.59
CA ASP A 18 -10.29 -2.00 -10.53
C ASP A 18 -11.80 -2.07 -10.78
N GLN A 19 -12.44 -3.23 -10.60
CA GLN A 19 -13.90 -3.38 -10.67
C GLN A 19 -14.63 -2.70 -9.49
N ARG A 20 -13.90 -2.35 -8.43
CA ARG A 20 -14.39 -1.57 -7.29
C ARG A 20 -13.87 -0.15 -7.46
N ASP A 21 -14.45 0.59 -8.40
CA ASP A 21 -14.11 1.96 -8.88
C ASP A 21 -13.94 3.07 -7.80
N GLU A 22 -13.91 2.74 -6.51
CA GLU A 22 -13.94 3.72 -5.42
C GLU A 22 -12.74 3.54 -4.50
N LEU A 23 -11.50 3.69 -4.98
CA LEU A 23 -10.29 3.64 -4.13
C LEU A 23 -10.38 4.57 -2.91
N SER A 24 -11.14 5.67 -3.01
CA SER A 24 -11.43 6.60 -1.92
C SER A 24 -12.20 6.01 -0.74
N TRP A 25 -12.71 4.77 -0.83
CA TRP A 25 -13.31 4.08 0.31
C TRP A 25 -12.28 3.48 1.29
N PHE A 26 -11.03 3.33 0.85
CA PHE A 26 -9.98 2.78 1.69
C PHE A 26 -9.35 3.87 2.54
N ASP A 27 -9.31 3.67 3.85
CA ASP A 27 -8.57 4.54 4.76
C ASP A 27 -7.05 4.34 4.64
N ALA A 28 -6.62 3.14 4.23
CA ALA A 28 -5.23 2.82 3.94
C ALA A 28 -5.11 1.57 3.05
N ALA A 29 -3.97 1.43 2.37
CA ALA A 29 -3.67 0.24 1.58
C ALA A 29 -2.27 -0.34 1.86
N ILE A 30 -2.15 -1.66 1.71
CA ILE A 30 -0.87 -2.38 1.66
C ILE A 30 -0.74 -2.94 0.24
N VAL A 31 0.33 -2.56 -0.46
CA VAL A 31 0.51 -2.86 -1.88
C VAL A 31 1.78 -3.70 -2.08
N ASP A 32 1.67 -4.86 -2.71
CA ASP A 32 2.86 -5.57 -3.23
C ASP A 32 3.28 -4.92 -4.55
N LEU A 33 4.57 -4.70 -4.78
CA LEU A 33 5.07 -4.08 -6.02
C LEU A 33 4.78 -4.93 -7.27
N MET A 34 4.74 -6.25 -7.09
CA MET A 34 4.50 -7.20 -8.17
C MET A 34 3.36 -8.14 -7.76
N LEU A 35 2.24 -8.05 -8.46
CA LEU A 35 1.05 -8.84 -8.19
C LEU A 35 0.66 -9.63 -9.44
N GLY A 36 0.68 -10.97 -9.37
CA GLY A 36 0.37 -11.83 -10.51
C GLY A 36 1.28 -11.65 -11.73
N GLY A 37 2.49 -11.11 -11.53
CA GLY A 37 3.43 -10.80 -12.63
C GLY A 37 3.25 -9.41 -13.25
N ALA A 38 2.29 -8.61 -12.77
CA ALA A 38 2.11 -7.22 -13.16
C ALA A 38 2.67 -6.25 -12.11
N SER A 39 3.22 -5.13 -12.58
CA SER A 39 3.63 -4.02 -11.71
C SER A 39 2.40 -3.28 -11.18
N THR A 40 2.44 -2.93 -9.90
CA THR A 40 1.37 -2.15 -9.25
C THR A 40 1.74 -0.66 -9.11
N LEU A 41 2.78 -0.18 -9.80
CA LEU A 41 3.21 1.22 -9.69
C LEU A 41 2.15 2.20 -10.19
N ASP A 42 1.49 1.90 -11.32
CA ASP A 42 0.35 2.69 -11.80
C ASP A 42 -0.78 2.74 -10.76
N PHE A 43 -1.05 1.60 -10.11
CA PHE A 43 -2.06 1.51 -9.05
C PHE A 43 -1.69 2.34 -7.83
N ALA A 44 -0.42 2.32 -7.40
CA ALA A 44 0.09 3.18 -6.33
C ALA A 44 -0.03 4.68 -6.69
N GLY A 45 0.16 5.04 -7.96
CA GLY A 45 -0.11 6.38 -8.48
C GLY A 45 -1.58 6.78 -8.30
N ARG A 46 -2.52 5.88 -8.59
CA ARG A 46 -3.97 6.11 -8.39
C ARG A 46 -4.31 6.31 -6.91
N LEU A 47 -3.77 5.48 -6.01
CA LEU A 47 -3.94 5.64 -4.55
C LEU A 47 -3.45 7.01 -4.07
N ARG A 48 -2.25 7.42 -4.51
CA ARG A 48 -1.70 8.74 -4.20
C ARG A 48 -2.60 9.87 -4.70
N SER A 49 -3.09 9.77 -5.94
CA SER A 49 -3.99 10.77 -6.52
C SER A 49 -5.35 10.83 -5.80
N ALA A 50 -5.80 9.71 -5.24
CA ALA A 50 -7.01 9.62 -4.43
C ALA A 50 -6.81 10.08 -2.97
N GLY A 51 -5.58 10.40 -2.57
CA GLY A 51 -5.24 10.80 -1.19
C GLY A 51 -5.27 9.64 -0.19
N VAL A 52 -5.28 8.40 -0.66
CA VAL A 52 -5.29 7.21 0.20
C VAL A 52 -3.85 6.94 0.67
N PRO A 53 -3.56 6.94 1.99
CA PRO A 53 -2.24 6.58 2.48
C PRO A 53 -1.97 5.09 2.24
N PHE A 54 -0.76 4.74 1.83
CA PHE A 54 -0.41 3.35 1.59
C PHE A 54 1.05 3.06 1.92
N VAL A 55 1.36 1.77 1.98
CA VAL A 55 2.72 1.24 2.14
C VAL A 55 2.97 0.16 1.10
N PHE A 56 4.23 0.02 0.69
CA PHE A 56 4.66 -1.11 -0.12
C PHE A 56 5.13 -2.26 0.76
N ALA A 57 4.80 -3.48 0.36
CA ALA A 57 5.18 -4.70 1.07
C ALA A 57 5.71 -5.73 0.07
N SER A 58 6.99 -5.62 -0.30
CA SER A 58 7.57 -6.38 -1.41
C SER A 58 8.86 -7.08 -1.05
N GLY A 59 9.13 -8.22 -1.70
CA GLY A 59 10.44 -8.88 -1.65
C GLY A 59 11.35 -8.48 -2.80
N TYR A 60 10.93 -7.51 -3.61
CA TYR A 60 11.67 -7.02 -4.77
C TYR A 60 12.80 -6.07 -4.33
N SER A 61 13.97 -6.23 -4.94
CA SER A 61 15.22 -5.60 -4.45
C SER A 61 15.43 -4.15 -4.91
N ASP A 62 14.61 -3.64 -5.83
CA ASP A 62 14.76 -2.28 -6.38
C ASP A 62 14.13 -1.21 -5.47
N ALA A 63 14.57 -1.17 -4.21
CA ALA A 63 14.10 -0.17 -3.24
C ALA A 63 14.42 1.27 -3.67
N GLU A 64 15.58 1.50 -4.28
CA GLU A 64 16.04 2.83 -4.70
C GLU A 64 15.12 3.48 -5.74
N GLU A 65 14.61 2.70 -6.71
CA GLU A 65 13.68 3.20 -7.73
C GLU A 65 12.33 3.60 -7.11
N ILE A 66 11.87 2.81 -6.14
CA ILE A 66 10.63 3.06 -5.42
C ILE A 66 10.76 4.30 -4.52
N GLU A 67 11.87 4.44 -3.81
CA GLU A 67 12.16 5.61 -3.00
C GLU A 67 12.27 6.88 -3.85
N SER A 68 12.76 6.77 -5.10
CA SER A 68 12.78 7.91 -6.04
C SER A 68 11.37 8.30 -6.52
N SER A 69 10.53 7.32 -6.83
CA SER A 69 9.19 7.55 -7.40
C SER A 69 8.13 7.90 -6.33
N PHE A 70 8.29 7.33 -5.13
CA PHE A 70 7.38 7.45 -3.99
C PHE A 70 8.13 7.74 -2.67
N PRO A 71 8.87 8.86 -2.57
CA PRO A 71 9.74 9.14 -1.42
C PRO A 71 9.01 9.24 -0.07
N GLU A 72 7.70 9.48 -0.09
CA GLU A 72 6.87 9.63 1.10
C GLU A 72 6.23 8.31 1.55
N VAL A 73 6.30 7.27 0.70
CA VAL A 73 5.70 5.96 0.91
C VAL A 73 6.73 5.01 1.49
N ARG A 74 6.35 4.27 2.54
CA ARG A 74 7.25 3.31 3.18
C ARG A 74 7.27 2.00 2.41
N LEU A 75 8.46 1.49 2.12
CA LEU A 75 8.67 0.13 1.63
C LEU A 75 9.06 -0.78 2.80
N VAL A 76 8.28 -1.83 2.99
CA VAL A 76 8.52 -2.91 3.96
C VAL A 76 9.01 -4.13 3.18
N ALA A 77 10.30 -4.44 3.31
CA ALA A 77 10.92 -5.55 2.59
C ALA A 77 10.49 -6.91 3.17
N LYS A 78 10.25 -7.91 2.31
CA LYS A 78 10.07 -9.31 2.76
C LYS A 78 11.43 -9.92 3.11
N PRO A 79 11.52 -10.80 4.14
CA PRO A 79 10.43 -11.19 5.05
C PRO A 79 10.16 -10.11 6.11
N TYR A 80 8.88 -9.86 6.38
CA TYR A 80 8.42 -8.90 7.40
C TYR A 80 7.56 -9.60 8.45
N SER A 81 7.50 -9.02 9.65
CA SER A 81 6.52 -9.42 10.66
C SER A 81 5.20 -8.65 10.49
N GLY A 82 4.15 -9.11 11.17
CA GLY A 82 2.90 -8.35 11.26
C GLY A 82 3.10 -6.99 11.93
N GLU A 83 3.97 -6.91 12.93
CA GLU A 83 4.27 -5.67 13.65
C GLU A 83 4.96 -4.63 12.74
N ASP A 84 5.90 -5.07 11.88
CA ASP A 84 6.57 -4.19 10.93
C ASP A 84 5.58 -3.55 9.95
N LEU A 85 4.67 -4.36 9.40
CA LEU A 85 3.63 -3.88 8.49
C LEU A 85 2.67 -2.92 9.18
N ILE A 86 2.16 -3.28 10.36
CA ILE A 86 1.21 -2.45 11.09
C ILE A 86 1.86 -1.13 11.53
N GLY A 87 3.10 -1.15 11.98
CA GLY A 87 3.87 0.06 12.29
C GLY A 87 4.02 0.98 11.07
N ALA A 88 4.32 0.42 9.90
CA ALA A 88 4.42 1.18 8.66
C ALA A 88 3.07 1.81 8.25
N VAL A 89 1.98 1.05 8.31
CA VAL A 89 0.63 1.54 8.01
C VAL A 89 0.22 2.64 8.99
N ALA A 90 0.48 2.46 10.29
CA ALA A 90 0.17 3.47 11.31
C ALA A 90 0.88 4.80 11.05
N VAL A 91 2.16 4.76 10.66
CA VAL A 91 2.92 5.96 10.26
C VAL A 91 2.32 6.61 9.02
N ALA A 92 1.96 5.82 8.00
CA ALA A 92 1.34 6.33 6.78
C ALA A 92 -0.01 7.03 7.05
N CYS A 93 -0.87 6.42 7.88
CA CYS A 93 -2.16 7.00 8.28
C CYS A 93 -1.99 8.27 9.12
N GLY A 94 -1.01 8.29 10.03
CA GLY A 94 -0.71 9.45 10.87
C GLY A 94 -0.26 10.68 10.06
N ARG A 95 0.38 10.47 8.90
CA ARG A 95 0.77 11.54 7.97
C ARG A 95 -0.42 12.10 7.20
N ALA A 96 -1.35 11.26 6.76
CA ALA A 96 -2.56 11.69 6.04
C ALA A 96 -3.47 12.59 6.89
N LYS A 97 -3.46 12.41 8.21
CA LYS A 97 -4.25 13.23 9.14
C LYS A 97 -3.62 14.61 9.46
N ALA A 98 -2.37 14.83 9.07
CA ALA A 98 -1.61 16.05 9.35
C ALA A 98 -1.57 17.04 8.17
N ALA A 99 -2.21 16.71 7.04
CA ALA A 99 -2.29 17.54 5.83
C ALA A 99 -3.61 18.31 5.74
#